data_AF-A0ABD0J8V4-F1
#
_entry.id   AF-A0ABD0J8V4-F1
#
_cell.length_a   1.000
_cell.length_b   1.000
_cell.length_c   1.000
_cell.angle_alpha   90.00
_cell.angle_beta   90.00
_cell.angle_gamma   90.00
#
_symmetry.space_group_name_H-M   'P 1'
#
loop_
_entity.id
_entity.type
_entity.pdbx_description
1 polymer ?
#
loop_
_entity_poly.entity_id
_entity_poly.type
_entity_poly.pdbx_seq_one_letter_code
_entity_poly.pdbx_strand_id
1 'polypeptide(L)'
;MLIVGKERCYVVETNDERRWDALVHDADDLHAFTDAMYKDITANSTDHLTPLSHSHAWSDYHSSLERWQCDDKDVFLLSYTPPPIS
;
A
#
# COMPACT_ATOMS: atom_id res chain seq x y z
N MET A 1 -3.36 2.28 -4.35
CA MET A 1 -4.00 1.33 -3.41
C MET A 1 -3.64 1.72 -1.99
N LEU A 2 -4.50 1.50 -0.99
CA LEU A 2 -4.21 1.78 0.42
C LEU A 2 -4.05 0.47 1.22
N ILE A 3 -2.99 0.37 2.03
CA ILE A 3 -2.85 -0.67 3.06
C ILE A 3 -2.98 -0.02 4.43
N VAL A 4 -3.90 -0.53 5.24
CA VAL A 4 -4.13 -0.05 6.60
C VAL A 4 -3.47 -1.02 7.59
N GLY A 5 -2.38 -0.60 8.20
CA GLY A 5 -1.76 -1.29 9.31
C GLY A 5 -2.32 -0.84 10.66
N LYS A 6 -1.79 -1.44 11.73
CA LYS A 6 -2.18 -1.11 13.12
C LYS A 6 -1.79 0.31 13.52
N GLU A 7 -0.56 0.72 13.19
CA GLU A 7 0.01 2.02 13.61
C GLU A 7 0.30 2.93 12.41
N ARG A 8 0.25 2.40 11.19
CA ARG A 8 0.67 3.09 9.97
C ARG A 8 -0.29 2.82 8.83
N CYS A 9 -0.45 3.79 7.95
CA CYS A 9 -1.11 3.63 6.66
C CYS A 9 -0.11 3.78 5.53
N TYR A 10 -0.28 2.97 4.48
CA TYR A 10 0.62 2.96 3.32
C TYR A 10 -0.17 3.23 2.06
N VAL A 11 0.10 4.37 1.44
CA VAL A 11 -0.35 4.66 0.07
C VAL A 11 0.64 3.96 -0.86
N VAL A 12 0.18 2.94 -1.56
CA VAL A 12 0.99 2.17 -2.50
C VAL A 12 0.92 2.82 -3.86
N GLU A 13 2.06 3.35 -4.28
CA GLU A 13 2.32 3.75 -5.66
C GLU A 13 2.99 2.60 -6.39
N THR A 14 2.44 2.27 -7.55
CA THR A 14 3.03 1.29 -8.46
C THR A 14 3.46 1.95 -9.74
N ASN A 15 4.65 1.56 -10.20
CA ASN A 15 5.22 2.08 -11.42
C ASN A 15 4.89 1.19 -12.63
N ASP A 16 4.22 0.05 -12.41
CA ASP A 16 3.97 -0.98 -13.44
C ASP A 16 2.56 -1.60 -13.29
N GLU A 17 1.53 -0.85 -13.71
CA GLU A 17 0.12 -1.26 -13.66
C GLU A 17 -0.15 -2.61 -14.34
N ARG A 18 0.54 -2.91 -15.45
CA ARG A 18 0.34 -4.17 -16.20
C ARG A 18 0.76 -5.41 -15.42
N ARG A 19 1.72 -5.28 -14.51
CA ARG A 19 2.11 -6.41 -13.64
C ARG A 19 1.07 -6.68 -12.57
N TRP A 20 0.36 -5.66 -12.09
CA TRP A 20 -0.69 -5.84 -11.10
C TRP A 20 -1.87 -6.64 -11.66
N ASP A 21 -2.30 -6.32 -12.87
CA ASP A 21 -3.37 -7.05 -13.55
C ASP A 21 -3.03 -8.54 -13.75
N ALA A 22 -1.74 -8.87 -13.84
CA ALA A 22 -1.24 -10.24 -13.99
C ALA A 22 -0.94 -10.94 -12.64
N LEU A 23 -0.97 -10.21 -11.53
CA LEU A 23 -0.72 -10.75 -10.18
C LEU A 23 -1.99 -10.83 -9.34
N VAL A 24 -3.00 -10.02 -9.67
CA VAL A 24 -4.26 -9.93 -8.92
C VAL A 24 -5.42 -10.14 -9.89
N HIS A 25 -5.88 -11.38 -10.00
CA HIS A 25 -7.02 -11.72 -10.87
C HIS A 25 -8.34 -11.80 -10.10
N ASP A 26 -8.25 -12.07 -8.79
CA ASP A 26 -9.40 -12.18 -7.90
C ASP A 26 -9.09 -11.67 -6.48
N ALA A 27 -10.07 -11.81 -5.59
CA ALA A 27 -9.98 -11.32 -4.22
C ALA A 27 -8.98 -12.12 -3.36
N ASP A 28 -8.77 -13.41 -3.66
CA ASP A 28 -7.83 -14.25 -2.91
C ASP A 28 -6.39 -13.90 -3.30
N ASP A 29 -6.13 -13.68 -4.60
CA ASP A 29 -4.86 -13.16 -5.10
C ASP A 29 -4.55 -11.80 -4.45
N LEU A 30 -5.55 -10.89 -4.41
CA LEU A 30 -5.40 -9.59 -3.77
C LEU A 30 -5.04 -9.73 -2.28
N HIS A 31 -5.70 -10.64 -1.57
CA HIS A 31 -5.44 -10.86 -0.15
C HIS A 31 -4.05 -11.44 0.10
N ALA A 32 -3.66 -12.48 -0.64
CA ALA A 32 -2.35 -13.10 -0.52
C ALA A 32 -1.22 -12.12 -0.84
N PHE A 33 -1.41 -11.30 -1.88
CA PHE A 33 -0.44 -10.30 -2.29
C PHE A 33 -0.30 -9.18 -1.24
N THR A 34 -1.42 -8.64 -0.75
CA THR A 34 -1.39 -7.57 0.26
C THR A 34 -0.78 -8.03 1.58
N ASP A 35 -1.00 -9.29 1.98
CA ASP A 35 -0.36 -9.88 3.16
C ASP A 35 1.16 -10.07 2.95
N ALA A 36 1.58 -10.57 1.79
CA ALA A 36 2.99 -10.71 1.45
C ALA A 36 3.72 -9.35 1.42
N MET A 37 3.11 -8.35 0.81
CA MET A 37 3.62 -6.97 0.77
C MET A 37 3.66 -6.35 2.18
N TYR A 38 2.64 -6.55 3.01
CA TYR A 38 2.66 -6.07 4.40
C TYR A 38 3.78 -6.69 5.23
N LYS A 39 4.03 -8.00 5.05
CA LYS A 39 5.16 -8.69 5.68
C LYS A 39 6.50 -8.12 5.22
N ASP A 40 6.66 -7.85 3.93
CA ASP A 40 7.89 -7.27 3.38
C ASP A 40 8.14 -5.85 3.94
N ILE A 41 7.10 -5.01 3.97
CA ILE A 41 7.16 -3.64 4.52
C ILE A 41 7.61 -3.65 5.98
N THR A 42 7.03 -4.55 6.78
CA THR A 42 7.31 -4.65 8.22
C THR A 42 8.64 -5.34 8.52
N ALA A 43 9.16 -6.16 7.60
CA ALA A 43 10.39 -6.91 7.78
C ALA A 43 11.66 -6.13 7.40
N ASN A 44 11.67 -5.34 6.31
CA ASN A 44 12.94 -4.89 5.73
C ASN A 44 12.99 -3.48 5.11
N SER A 45 11.89 -2.74 4.94
CA SER A 45 11.92 -1.58 4.04
C SER A 45 11.55 -0.26 4.72
N THR A 46 12.49 0.38 5.41
CA THR A 46 12.41 1.84 5.63
C THR A 46 12.86 2.63 4.40
N ASP A 47 13.68 2.04 3.53
CA ASP A 47 14.30 2.75 2.39
C ASP A 47 13.33 3.07 1.24
N HIS A 48 12.15 2.44 1.23
CA HIS A 48 11.08 2.67 0.25
C HIS A 48 9.87 3.41 0.83
N LEU A 49 9.98 3.88 2.09
CA LEU A 49 8.92 4.61 2.77
C LEU A 49 9.23 6.09 2.77
N THR A 50 8.42 6.87 2.05
CA THR A 50 8.48 8.34 2.12
C THR A 50 7.35 8.84 3.03
N PRO A 51 7.64 9.59 4.10
CA PRO A 51 6.61 10.18 4.94
C PRO A 51 5.68 11.07 4.12
N LEU A 52 4.37 10.93 4.30
CA LEU A 52 3.35 11.78 3.70
C LEU A 52 2.63 12.58 4.77
N SER A 53 2.30 13.84 4.45
CA SER A 53 1.31 14.57 5.25
C SER A 53 -0.08 14.02 4.96
N HIS A 54 -0.97 14.04 5.95
CA HIS A 54 -2.37 13.65 5.77
C HIS A 54 -3.05 14.44 4.63
N SER A 55 -2.69 15.72 4.48
CA SER A 55 -3.19 16.57 3.41
C SER A 55 -2.79 16.11 2.00
N HIS A 56 -1.64 15.46 1.84
CA HIS A 56 -1.23 14.87 0.56
C HIS A 56 -1.89 13.52 0.33
N ALA A 57 -1.98 12.67 1.35
CA ALA A 57 -2.68 11.39 1.24
C ALA A 57 -4.20 11.54 1.00
N TRP A 58 -4.76 12.72 1.27
CA TRP A 58 -6.19 13.01 1.12
C TRP A 58 -6.73 12.84 -0.30
N SER A 59 -5.90 13.00 -1.34
CA SER A 59 -6.29 12.74 -2.73
C SER A 59 -6.28 11.26 -3.10
N ASP A 60 -5.57 10.44 -2.33
CA ASP A 60 -5.36 9.01 -2.61
C ASP A 60 -6.36 8.11 -1.87
N TYR A 61 -7.09 8.67 -0.91
CA TYR A 61 -8.21 7.97 -0.28
C TYR A 61 -9.41 7.94 -1.21
N HIS A 62 -9.91 6.74 -1.47
CA HIS A 62 -11.08 6.48 -2.30
C HIS A 62 -12.38 6.49 -1.49
N SER A 63 -12.31 6.49 -0.15
CA SER A 63 -13.48 6.56 0.73
C SER A 63 -13.24 7.32 2.04
N SER A 64 -14.33 7.78 2.67
CA SER A 64 -14.29 8.39 4.01
C SER A 64 -13.86 7.40 5.10
N LEU A 65 -14.12 6.10 4.91
CA LEU A 65 -13.72 5.06 5.85
C LEU A 65 -12.20 4.91 5.89
N GLU A 66 -11.55 4.89 4.73
CA GLU A 66 -10.08 4.86 4.61
C GLU A 66 -9.45 6.08 5.29
N ARG A 67 -10.05 7.25 5.08
CA ARG A 67 -9.65 8.50 5.73
C ARG A 67 -9.67 8.38 7.25
N TRP A 68 -10.80 7.90 7.79
CA TRP A 68 -10.98 7.72 9.23
C TRP A 68 -10.01 6.70 9.82
N GLN A 69 -9.76 5.59 9.10
CA GLN A 69 -8.82 4.56 9.53
C GLN A 69 -7.36 5.03 9.60
N CYS A 70 -7.02 6.09 8.87
CA CYS A 70 -5.67 6.64 8.81
C CYS A 70 -5.51 7.99 9.53
N ASP A 71 -6.58 8.58 10.07
CA ASP A 71 -6.57 9.94 10.61
C ASP A 71 -5.63 10.13 11.81
N ASP A 72 -5.43 9.08 12.60
CA ASP A 72 -4.55 9.05 13.78
C ASP A 72 -3.32 8.15 13.58
N LYS A 73 -2.94 7.87 12.32
CA LYS A 73 -1.80 7.00 11.97
C LYS A 73 -0.80 7.73 11.12
N ASP A 74 0.47 7.37 11.26
CA ASP A 74 1.50 7.85 10.35
C ASP A 74 1.21 7.34 8.93
N VAL A 75 1.26 8.24 7.95
CA VAL A 75 1.01 7.90 6.55
C VAL A 75 2.32 7.92 5.78
N PHE A 76 2.56 6.84 5.03
CA PHE A 76 3.75 6.70 4.18
C PHE A 76 3.34 6.42 2.75
N LEU A 77 4.07 7.01 1.80
CA LEU A 77 4.11 6.55 0.43
C LEU A 77 5.04 5.34 0.37
N LEU A 78 4.54 4.25 -0.21
CA LEU A 78 5.32 3.07 -0.53
C LEU A 78 5.43 2.96 -2.04
N SER A 79 6.63 3.19 -2.57
CA SER A 79 6.95 2.89 -3.96
C SER A 79 7.27 1.40 -4.06
N TYR A 80 6.27 0.58 -4.33
CA TYR A 80 6.42 -0.87 -4.39
C TYR A 80 6.60 -1.37 -5.83
N THR A 81 7.63 -2.19 -6.04
CA THR A 81 7.81 -2.90 -7.31
C THR A 81 7.43 -4.37 -7.11
N PRO A 82 6.36 -4.86 -7.77
CA PRO A 82 5.98 -6.26 -7.66
C PRO A 82 7.10 -7.20 -8.09
N PRO A 83 7.22 -8.38 -7.46
CA PRO A 83 8.19 -9.39 -7.86
C PRO A 83 7.96 -9.83 -9.32
N PRO A 84 9.02 -10.30 -10.02
CA PRO A 84 8.89 -10.75 -11.39
C PRO A 84 7.88 -11.90 -11.51
N ILE A 85 6.99 -11.79 -12.49
CA ILE A 85 6.04 -12.85 -12.86
C ILE A 85 6.88 -13.98 -13.49
N SER A 86 6.90 -15.15 -12.84
CA SER A 86 7.65 -16.32 -13.29
C SER A 86 6.78 -17.28 -14.09
#